data_AF-A0A836SY10-F1
#
_entry.id   AF-A0A836SY10-F1
#
_cell.length_a   1.000
_cell.length_b   1.000
_cell.length_c   1.000
_cell.angle_alpha   90.00
_cell.angle_beta   90.00
_cell.angle_gamma   90.00
#
_symmetry.space_group_name_H-M   'P 1'
#
loop_
_entity.id
_entity.type
_entity.pdbx_description
1 polymer ?
#
loop_
_entity_poly.entity_id
_entity_poly.type
_entity_poly.pdbx_seq_one_letter_code
_entity_poly.pdbx_strand_id
1 'polypeptide(L)' 'METHQKLTVAGVILLILTFLINFYHQENHPDIGFNYAYVPGIAMLAVFAISFIIFTKDRLRD' A
#
# COMPACT_ATOMS: atom_id res chain seq x y z
N MET A 1 -15.08 12.62 -2.47
CA MET A 1 -13.84 12.14 -1.84
C MET A 1 -12.70 13.04 -2.24
N GLU A 2 -12.00 13.57 -1.25
CA GLU A 2 -10.78 14.35 -1.43
C GLU A 2 -9.63 13.48 -1.93
N THR A 3 -8.58 14.10 -2.47
CA THR A 3 -7.44 13.38 -3.05
C THR A 3 -6.75 12.46 -2.04
N HIS A 4 -6.56 12.91 -0.80
CA HIS A 4 -5.97 12.09 0.25
C HIS A 4 -6.86 10.86 0.58
N GLN A 5 -8.19 11.00 0.53
CA GLN A 5 -9.10 9.87 0.76
C GLN A 5 -9.00 8.83 -0.36
N LYS A 6 -8.93 9.26 -1.62
CA LYS A 6 -8.74 8.37 -2.78
C LYS A 6 -7.40 7.62 -2.70
N LEU A 7 -6.32 8.32 -2.33
CA LEU A 7 -5.00 7.70 -2.13
C LEU A 7 -5.01 6.72 -0.96
N THR A 8 -5.69 7.04 0.13
CA THR A 8 -5.85 6.12 1.26
C THR A 8 -6.57 4.84 0.84
N VAL A 9 -7.66 4.93 0.06
CA VAL A 9 -8.34 3.74 -0.48
C VAL A 9 -7.43 2.94 -1.40
N ALA A 10 -6.67 3.59 -2.29
CA ALA A 10 -5.69 2.92 -3.13
C ALA A 10 -4.61 2.20 -2.30
N GLY A 11 -4.13 2.83 -1.22
CA GLY A 11 -3.19 2.21 -0.28
C GLY A 11 -3.76 0.97 0.42
N VAL A 12 -5.04 1.02 0.82
CA VAL A 12 -5.72 -0.15 1.41
C VAL A 12 -5.86 -1.29 0.39
N ILE A 13 -6.18 -0.99 -0.87
CA ILE A 13 -6.24 -2.01 -1.93
C ILE A 13 -4.85 -2.66 -2.10
N LEU A 14 -3.79 -1.86 -2.15
CA LEU A 14 -2.42 -2.37 -2.24
C LEU A 14 -2.04 -3.23 -1.04
N LEU A 15 -2.43 -2.84 0.18
CA LEU A 15 -2.23 -3.62 1.40
C LEU A 15 -2.89 -5.01 1.30
N ILE A 16 -4.14 -5.07 0.82
CA ILE A 16 -4.86 -6.33 0.63
C ILE A 16 -4.11 -7.21 -0.39
N LEU A 17 -3.67 -6.63 -1.51
CA LEU A 17 -2.89 -7.37 -2.52
C LEU A 17 -1.56 -7.88 -1.96
N THR A 18 -0.84 -7.07 -1.17
CA THR A 18 0.39 -7.49 -0.48
C THR A 18 0.15 -8.73 0.38
N PHE A 19 -0.90 -8.74 1.19
CA PHE A 19 -1.22 -9.89 2.02
C PHE A 19 -1.62 -11.12 1.20
N LEU A 20 -2.45 -10.95 0.16
CA LEU A 20 -2.85 -12.06 -0.71
C LEU A 20 -1.67 -12.70 -1.42
N ILE A 21 -0.76 -11.89 -1.97
CA ILE A 21 0.43 -12.39 -2.66
C ILE A 21 1.38 -13.07 -1.67
N ASN A 22 1.56 -12.50 -0.48
CA ASN A 22 2.38 -13.11 0.56
C ASN A 22 1.81 -14.46 0.99
N PHE A 23 0.50 -14.53 1.20
CA PHE A 23 -0.17 -15.78 1.59
C PHE A 23 -0.03 -16.84 0.50
N TYR A 24 -0.32 -16.50 -0.76
CA TYR A 24 -0.15 -17.39 -1.90
C TYR A 24 1.30 -17.90 -2.03
N HIS A 25 2.28 -17.03 -1.79
CA HIS A 25 3.69 -17.40 -1.82
C HIS A 25 4.06 -18.38 -0.70
N GLN A 26 3.60 -18.15 0.52
CA GLN A 26 3.84 -19.07 1.64
C GLN A 26 3.18 -20.44 1.43
N GLU A 27 2.02 -20.49 0.78
CA GLU A 27 1.28 -21.72 0.53
C GLU A 27 1.88 -22.54 -0.64
N ASN A 28 2.25 -21.88 -1.75
CA ASN A 28 2.59 -22.56 -3.00
C ASN A 28 4.08 -22.55 -3.34
N HIS A 29 4.83 -21.60 -2.79
CA HIS A 29 6.24 -21.36 -3.13
C HIS A 29 7.12 -21.07 -1.88
N PRO A 30 6.99 -21.82 -0.76
CA PRO A 30 7.69 -21.52 0.48
C PRO A 30 9.22 -21.64 0.39
N ASP A 31 9.73 -22.38 -0.59
CA ASP A 31 11.15 -22.60 -0.86
C ASP A 31 11.78 -21.48 -1.71
N ILE A 32 10.96 -20.65 -2.36
CA ILE A 32 11.43 -19.52 -3.16
C ILE A 32 11.75 -18.37 -2.21
N GLY A 33 13.03 -18.01 -2.06
CA GLY A 33 13.45 -16.92 -1.17
C GLY A 33 12.95 -15.53 -1.57
N PHE A 34 12.46 -15.35 -2.80
CA PHE A 34 11.93 -14.08 -3.29
C PHE A 34 10.41 -14.03 -3.26
N ASN A 35 9.86 -13.13 -2.44
CA ASN A 35 8.43 -12.91 -2.28
C ASN A 35 7.96 -11.64 -3.01
N TYR A 36 7.13 -11.81 -4.03
CA TYR A 36 6.61 -10.70 -4.85
C TYR A 36 5.72 -9.71 -4.09
N ALA A 37 5.24 -10.05 -2.89
CA ALA A 37 4.49 -9.14 -2.03
C ALA A 37 5.25 -7.84 -1.70
N TYR A 38 6.59 -7.87 -1.80
CA TYR A 38 7.45 -6.70 -1.66
C TYR A 38 7.08 -5.55 -2.61
N VAL A 39 6.72 -5.85 -3.86
CA VAL A 39 6.40 -4.82 -4.87
C VAL A 39 5.15 -4.01 -4.49
N PRO A 40 3.97 -4.61 -4.29
CA PRO A 40 2.80 -3.88 -3.82
C PRO A 40 3.01 -3.32 -2.40
N GLY A 41 3.85 -3.97 -1.57
CA GLY A 41 4.21 -3.47 -0.24
C GLY A 41 4.91 -2.11 -0.27
N ILE A 42 5.90 -1.92 -1.13
CA ILE A 42 6.54 -0.60 -1.30
C ILE A 42 5.56 0.42 -1.88
N ALA A 43 4.80 0.02 -2.91
CA ALA A 43 3.83 0.90 -3.55
C ALA A 43 2.80 1.42 -2.53
N MET A 44 2.30 0.54 -1.65
CA MET A 44 1.41 0.88 -0.55
C MET A 44 2.04 1.95 0.36
N LEU A 45 3.28 1.74 0.81
CA LEU A 45 3.96 2.68 1.69
C LEU A 45 4.11 4.07 1.04
N ALA A 46 4.49 4.10 -0.24
CA ALA A 46 4.60 5.35 -0.99
C ALA A 46 3.25 6.07 -1.11
N VAL A 47 2.18 5.33 -1.43
CA VAL A 47 0.83 5.89 -1.57
C VAL A 47 0.31 6.44 -0.23
N PHE A 48 0.52 5.73 0.88
CA PHE A 48 0.14 6.22 2.21
C PHE A 48 0.95 7.44 2.63
N ALA A 49 2.25 7.47 2.35
CA ALA A 49 3.08 8.64 2.64
C ALA A 49 2.60 9.88 1.87
N ILE A 50 2.33 9.74 0.57
CA ILE A 50 1.81 10.84 -0.26
C ILE A 50 0.43 11.30 0.23
N SER A 51 -0.46 10.35 0.56
CA SER A 51 -1.78 10.64 1.12
C SER A 51 -1.66 11.49 2.39
N PHE A 52 -0.79 11.11 3.31
CA PHE A 52 -0.55 11.81 4.57
C PHE A 52 0.02 13.22 4.37
N ILE A 53 0.96 13.39 3.44
CA ILE A 53 1.54 14.70 3.13
C ILE A 53 0.46 15.65 2.57
N ILE A 54 -0.38 15.18 1.66
CA ILE A 54 -1.45 15.99 1.07
C ILE A 54 -2.46 16.39 2.15
N PHE A 55 -2.92 15.43 2.95
CA PHE A 55 -3.82 15.69 4.07
C PHE A 55 -3.27 16.75 5.02
N THR A 56 -2.00 16.63 5.42
CA THR A 56 -1.35 17.57 6.34
C THR A 56 -1.23 18.96 5.71
N LYS A 57 -0.84 19.04 4.44
CA LYS A 57 -0.70 20.31 3.73
C LYS A 57 -2.04 21.02 3.59
N ASP A 58 -3.12 20.29 3.28
CA ASP A 58 -4.45 20.86 3.17
C ASP A 58 -4.92 21.39 4.54
N ARG A 59 -4.68 20.64 5.62
CA ARG A 59 -5.01 21.03 7.00
C ARG A 59 -4.26 22.25 7.53
N LEU A 60 -3.05 22.53 7.02
CA LEU A 60 -2.22 23.68 7.42
C LEU A 60 -2.50 24.96 6.62
N ARG A 61 -3.23 24.85 5.49
CA ARG A 61 -3.62 26.01 4.67
C ARG A 61 -4.96 26.62 5.09
N ASP A 62 -5.73 25.91 5.92
CA ASP A 62 -6.94 26.37 6.60
C ASP A 62 -6.61 26.96 7.98
#